data_AF-A0A085GE73-F1
#
_entry.id   AF-A0A085GE73-F1
#
_cell.length_a   1.000
_cell.length_b   1.000
_cell.length_c   1.000
_cell.angle_alpha   90.00
_cell.angle_beta   90.00
_cell.angle_gamma   90.00
#
_symmetry.space_group_name_H-M   'P 1'
#
loop_
_entity.id
_entity.type
_entity.pdbx_description
1 polymer ?
#
loop_
_entity_poly.entity_id
_entity_poly.type
_entity_poly.pdbx_seq_one_letter_code
_entity_poly.pdbx_strand_id
1 'polypeptide(L)' 'MKRVATLAAGIVAAISFNVSAAQSFTLSSSDISANKPLTENQIFQGFGCSGANISP' A
#
# COMPACT_ATOMS: atom_id res chain seq x y z
N MET A 1 -0.60 -45.27 6.13
CA MET A 1 0.11 -44.18 5.41
C MET A 1 -0.82 -43.18 4.73
N LYS A 2 -1.78 -43.61 3.88
CA LYS A 2 -2.71 -42.69 3.18
C LYS A 2 -3.54 -41.80 4.10
N ARG A 3 -4.15 -42.36 5.16
CA ARG A 3 -4.98 -41.60 6.13
C ARG A 3 -4.20 -40.55 6.94
N VAL A 4 -2.93 -40.85 7.26
CA VAL A 4 -2.03 -39.92 7.97
C VAL A 4 -1.65 -38.76 7.03
N ALA A 5 -1.38 -39.06 5.75
CA ALA A 5 -1.13 -38.04 4.75
C ALA A 5 -2.35 -37.13 4.50
N THR A 6 -3.57 -37.69 4.50
CA THR A 6 -4.81 -36.90 4.34
C THR A 6 -5.07 -35.98 5.53
N LEU A 7 -4.83 -36.47 6.76
CA LEU A 7 -4.97 -35.66 7.98
C LEU A 7 -3.92 -34.54 8.04
N ALA A 8 -2.67 -34.85 7.69
CA ALA A 8 -1.59 -33.86 7.62
C ALA A 8 -1.88 -32.76 6.59
N ALA A 9 -2.39 -33.12 5.41
CA ALA A 9 -2.77 -32.15 4.38
C ALA A 9 -3.90 -31.21 4.84
N GLY A 10 -4.89 -31.72 5.59
CA GLY A 10 -5.96 -30.91 6.16
C GLY A 10 -5.47 -29.88 7.19
N ILE A 11 -4.51 -30.27 8.03
CA ILE A 11 -3.91 -29.38 9.03
C ILE A 11 -3.09 -28.27 8.35
N VAL A 12 -2.27 -28.61 7.35
CA VAL A 12 -1.47 -27.61 6.61
C VAL A 12 -2.37 -26.59 5.89
N ALA A 13 -3.46 -27.05 5.27
CA ALA A 13 -4.42 -26.16 4.61
C ALA A 13 -5.10 -25.20 5.62
N ALA A 14 -5.41 -25.65 6.83
CA ALA A 14 -6.03 -24.81 7.85
C ALA A 14 -5.12 -23.69 8.37
N ILE A 15 -3.80 -23.92 8.44
CA ILE A 15 -2.82 -22.94 8.94
C ILE A 15 -2.42 -21.92 7.84
N SER A 16 -2.66 -22.26 6.57
CA SER A 16 -2.26 -21.49 5.38
C SER A 16 -2.94 -20.11 5.24
N PHE A 17 -4.00 -19.85 6.00
CA PHE A 17 -4.79 -18.60 5.89
C PHE A 17 -4.37 -17.49 6.85
N ASN A 18 -3.27 -17.67 7.60
CA ASN A 18 -2.68 -16.57 8.37
C ASN A 18 -1.88 -15.66 7.43
N VAL A 19 -2.57 -15.01 6.49
CA VAL A 19 -2.05 -13.82 5.82
C VAL A 19 -1.77 -12.81 6.93
N SER A 20 -0.48 -12.54 7.17
CA SER A 20 -0.07 -11.40 7.99
C SER A 20 -0.43 -10.15 7.19
N ALA A 21 -1.68 -9.71 7.28
CA ALA A 21 -2.06 -8.41 6.80
C ALA A 21 -1.27 -7.39 7.62
N ALA A 22 -0.53 -6.51 6.94
CA ALA A 22 0.09 -5.38 7.59
C ALA A 22 -0.99 -4.61 8.37
N GLN A 23 -0.66 -4.14 9.57
CA GLN A 23 -1.57 -3.30 10.33
C GLN A 23 -1.98 -2.10 9.47
N SER A 24 -3.25 -1.73 9.52
CA SER A 24 -3.74 -0.57 8.79
C SER A 24 -3.00 0.68 9.23
N PHE A 25 -2.31 1.32 8.28
CA PHE A 25 -1.63 2.60 8.47
C PHE A 25 -2.33 3.65 7.62
N THR A 26 -2.53 4.84 8.18
CA THR A 26 -3.16 5.96 7.48
C THR A 26 -2.13 7.05 7.21
N LEU A 27 -2.08 7.51 5.97
CA LEU A 27 -1.29 8.67 5.54
C LEU A 27 -2.25 9.78 5.11
N SER A 28 -2.01 11.00 5.59
CA SER A 28 -2.75 12.21 5.19
C SER A 28 -1.77 13.35 4.89
N SER A 29 -2.26 14.37 4.18
CA SER A 29 -1.51 15.59 3.88
C SER A 29 -2.47 16.77 3.92
N SER A 30 -2.00 17.92 4.41
CA SER A 30 -2.69 19.21 4.28
C SER A 30 -2.66 19.76 2.86
N ASP A 31 -1.69 19.32 2.06
CA ASP A 31 -1.32 19.92 0.78
C ASP A 31 -1.74 19.05 -0.41
N ILE A 32 -1.86 17.73 -0.20
CA ILE A 32 -2.30 16.77 -1.23
C ILE A 32 -3.59 16.07 -0.81
N SER A 33 -4.59 16.17 -1.70
CA SER A 33 -5.79 15.33 -1.65
C SER A 33 -5.64 14.09 -2.52
N ALA A 34 -6.04 12.93 -1.99
CA ALA A 34 -5.96 11.67 -2.72
C ALA A 34 -6.76 11.72 -4.03
N ASN A 35 -6.12 11.29 -5.13
CA ASN A 35 -6.69 11.24 -6.47
C ASN A 35 -7.18 12.61 -7.01
N LYS A 36 -6.57 13.70 -6.55
CA LYS A 36 -6.79 15.05 -7.08
C LYS A 36 -5.52 15.60 -7.72
N PRO A 37 -5.63 16.55 -8.66
CA PRO A 37 -4.48 17.28 -9.18
C PRO A 37 -3.69 17.96 -8.06
N LEU A 38 -2.37 18.03 -8.23
CA LEU A 38 -1.49 18.80 -7.35
C LEU A 38 -1.71 20.30 -7.54
N THR A 39 -1.37 21.07 -6.50
CA THR A 39 -1.32 22.53 -6.60
C THR A 39 0.02 22.99 -7.18
N GLU A 40 0.10 24.25 -7.59
CA GLU A 40 1.35 24.86 -8.08
C GLU A 40 2.50 24.77 -7.08
N ASN A 41 2.22 24.62 -5.78
CA ASN A 41 3.26 24.49 -4.76
C ASN A 41 4.12 23.25 -4.98
N GLN A 42 3.51 22.12 -5.37
CA GLN A 42 4.21 20.85 -5.57
C GLN A 42 4.75 20.66 -6.99
N ILE A 43 4.32 21.49 -7.94
CA ILE A 43 4.81 21.39 -9.31
C ILE A 43 6.27 21.85 -9.39
N PHE A 44 7.07 21.13 -10.17
CA PHE A 44 8.47 21.45 -10.38
C PHE A 44 8.67 22.81 -11.06
N GLN A 45 9.78 23.47 -10.75
CA GLN A 45 10.19 24.73 -11.38
C GLN A 45 11.28 24.45 -12.43
N GLY A 46 10.85 23.99 -13.61
CA GLY A 46 11.75 23.59 -14.69
C GLY A 46 11.03 22.79 -15.77
N PHE A 47 11.73 22.50 -16.87
CA PHE A 47 11.20 21.74 -18.02
C PHE A 47 9.90 22.32 -18.63
N GLY A 48 9.71 23.63 -18.54
CA GLY A 48 8.51 24.32 -19.02
C GLY A 48 7.39 24.44 -17.98
N CYS A 49 7.58 23.91 -16.77
CA CYS A 49 6.72 24.15 -15.62
C CYS A 49 7.24 25.30 -14.74
N SER A 50 6.33 26.03 -14.10
CA SER A 50 6.65 27.20 -13.26
C SER A 50 6.09 27.08 -11.84
N GLY A 51 6.00 25.84 -11.32
CA GLY A 51 5.56 25.62 -9.94
C GLY A 51 6.59 26.07 -8.91
N ALA A 52 6.28 25.86 -7.62
CA ALA A 52 7.15 26.27 -6.51
C ALA A 52 8.19 25.20 -6.12
N ASN A 53 8.02 23.95 -6.57
CA ASN A 53 8.88 22.81 -6.24
C ASN A 53 9.07 22.59 -4.73
N ILE A 54 7.97 22.70 -3.97
CA ILE A 54 7.93 22.53 -2.51
C ILE A 54 7.26 21.19 -2.19
N SER A 55 7.85 20.40 -1.29
CA SER A 55 7.23 19.14 -0.86
C SER A 55 5.93 19.39 -0.06
N PRO A 56 4.98 18.45 -0.10
CA PRO A 56 3.91 18.36 0.89
C PRO A 56 4.44 18.15 2.32
#